data_AF-A0A117N1P5-F1
#
_entry.id   AF-A0A117N1P5-F1
#
_cell.length_a   1.000
_cell.length_b   1.000
_cell.length_c   1.000
_cell.angle_alpha   90.00
_cell.angle_beta   90.00
_cell.angle_gamma   90.00
#
_symmetry.space_group_name_H-M   'P 1'
#
loop_
_entity.id
_entity.type
_entity.pdbx_description
1 polymer ?
#
loop_
_entity_poly.entity_id
_entity_poly.type
_entity_poly.pdbx_seq_one_letter_code
_entity_poly.pdbx_strand_id
1 'polypeptide(L)'
;MFSSARNFVRSESGSMMPLMVLLTIPLLLAVGFSVDYTSATTTRSNMQNALDAAVISITTMPTTTSKADRQVALQQAYVANSGQGTAALTSVDVAADGTASFRATASYPMPTNFMSIARINTVNVGVGSSVRKTPALTQADFRVTKVSGYWNKTMTLYGTQFGSTTAKPLMTISYKYNGYGDPKGYGTTTVTTINGSTTTVVQKQVCTTSTVANFNNLPSGAITQTGNGKKYVTTCADTFYPANGSGAVIDVSQMDQLYLQMDVPSGNPKTLKSNDPSTSNRLYIGPSQTNMPEVATGQKVDIFTAVPCGQTGYQAWEDGGSAVPTAASVGTSQADFFYTVTGKCAFNQRPSETVLTQ
;
A
#
# COMPACT_ATOMS: atom_id res chain seq x y z
N MET A 1 -1.10 -95.29 7.24
CA MET A 1 -1.49 -93.97 6.69
C MET A 1 -0.96 -92.75 7.46
N PHE A 2 -0.12 -92.88 8.51
CA PHE A 2 0.36 -91.73 9.32
C PHE A 2 1.85 -91.35 9.16
N SER A 3 2.64 -92.05 8.34
CA SER A 3 4.08 -91.72 8.18
C SER A 3 4.31 -90.45 7.34
N SER A 4 3.48 -90.20 6.33
CA SER A 4 3.66 -89.03 5.43
C SER A 4 3.40 -87.70 6.14
N ALA A 5 2.43 -87.65 7.07
CA ALA A 5 2.15 -86.45 7.86
C ALA A 5 3.28 -86.13 8.86
N ARG A 6 3.90 -87.15 9.46
CA ARG A 6 5.04 -86.99 10.38
C ARG A 6 6.32 -86.57 9.65
N ASN A 7 6.50 -86.98 8.39
CA ASN A 7 7.64 -86.57 7.56
C ASN A 7 7.49 -85.15 6.98
N PHE A 8 6.25 -84.67 6.75
CA PHE A 8 5.99 -83.29 6.32
C PHE A 8 6.28 -82.27 7.43
N VAL A 9 5.84 -82.55 8.67
CA VAL A 9 6.06 -81.67 9.83
C VAL A 9 7.54 -81.65 10.28
N ARG A 10 8.32 -82.67 9.90
CA ARG A 10 9.76 -82.81 10.22
C ARG A 10 10.68 -82.36 9.08
N SER A 11 10.12 -81.80 8.01
CA SER A 11 10.86 -81.32 6.85
C SER A 11 11.39 -79.91 7.09
N GLU A 12 12.67 -79.78 7.44
CA GLU A 12 13.37 -78.49 7.60
C GLU A 12 13.89 -77.92 6.27
N SER A 13 13.77 -78.66 5.16
CA SER A 13 14.16 -78.23 3.82
C SER A 13 13.09 -77.39 3.12
N GLY A 14 12.24 -76.70 3.89
CA GLY A 14 11.29 -75.73 3.37
C GLY A 14 12.03 -74.61 2.68
N SER A 15 11.87 -74.50 1.35
CA SER A 15 12.47 -73.39 0.60
C SER A 15 11.97 -72.07 1.19
N MET A 16 12.86 -71.28 1.78
CA MET A 16 12.57 -69.90 2.22
C MET A 16 12.25 -68.98 1.04
N MET A 17 12.62 -69.40 -0.18
CA MET A 17 12.47 -68.63 -1.41
C MET A 17 10.99 -68.32 -1.75
N PRO A 18 10.05 -69.29 -1.79
CA PRO A 18 8.62 -69.01 -1.96
C PRO A 18 8.04 -68.00 -0.96
N LEU A 19 8.45 -68.08 0.31
CA LEU A 19 7.98 -67.20 1.38
C LEU A 19 8.57 -65.79 1.23
N MET A 20 9.85 -65.68 0.89
CA MET A 20 10.51 -64.42 0.57
C MET A 20 9.90 -63.77 -0.68
N VAL A 21 9.61 -64.53 -1.73
CA VAL A 21 8.93 -64.04 -2.94
C VAL A 21 7.53 -63.51 -2.61
N LEU A 22 6.76 -64.23 -1.80
CA LEU A 22 5.45 -63.78 -1.34
C LEU A 22 5.50 -62.51 -0.48
N LEU A 23 6.56 -62.30 0.31
CA LEU A 23 6.74 -61.12 1.15
C LEU A 23 7.36 -59.91 0.42
N THR A 24 8.19 -60.14 -0.60
CA THR A 24 8.79 -59.06 -1.40
C THR A 24 7.75 -58.27 -2.20
N ILE A 25 6.71 -58.92 -2.72
CA ILE A 25 5.62 -58.26 -3.46
C ILE A 25 4.93 -57.16 -2.60
N PRO A 26 4.40 -57.44 -1.40
CA PRO A 26 3.76 -56.43 -0.56
C PRO A 26 4.74 -55.36 -0.05
N LEU A 27 6.02 -55.70 0.17
CA LEU A 27 7.07 -54.72 0.53
C LEU A 27 7.35 -53.72 -0.60
N LEU A 28 7.50 -54.21 -1.83
CA LEU A 28 7.69 -53.36 -3.01
C LEU A 28 6.46 -52.47 -3.27
N LEU A 29 5.25 -52.99 -3.05
CA LEU A 29 4.03 -52.20 -3.11
C LEU A 29 4.00 -51.10 -2.06
N ALA A 30 4.39 -51.39 -0.81
CA ALA A 30 4.42 -50.39 0.26
C ALA A 30 5.42 -49.24 -0.04
N VAL A 31 6.61 -49.58 -0.56
CA VAL A 31 7.59 -48.58 -1.01
C VAL A 31 7.05 -47.78 -2.19
N GLY A 32 6.46 -48.45 -3.17
CA GLY A 32 5.88 -47.81 -4.35
C GLY A 32 4.76 -46.82 -4.00
N PHE A 33 3.86 -47.19 -3.09
CA PHE A 33 2.80 -46.32 -2.59
C PHE A 33 3.38 -45.07 -1.91
N SER A 34 4.48 -45.23 -1.18
CA SER A 34 5.18 -44.12 -0.52
C SER A 34 5.77 -43.14 -1.54
N VAL A 35 6.31 -43.64 -2.66
CA VAL A 35 6.85 -42.82 -3.76
C VAL A 35 5.72 -42.05 -4.47
N ASP A 36 4.62 -42.71 -4.80
CA ASP A 36 3.46 -42.04 -5.42
C ASP A 36 2.84 -41.00 -4.46
N TYR A 37 2.77 -41.28 -3.16
CA TYR A 37 2.32 -40.32 -2.15
C TYR A 37 3.26 -39.11 -2.03
N THR A 38 4.58 -39.35 -2.03
CA THR A 38 5.58 -38.27 -2.00
C THR A 38 5.49 -37.40 -3.26
N SER A 39 5.23 -38.03 -4.40
CA SER A 39 4.98 -37.32 -5.66
C SER A 39 3.68 -36.49 -5.60
N ALA A 40 2.60 -37.04 -5.04
CA ALA A 40 1.33 -36.34 -4.87
C ALA A 40 1.44 -35.14 -3.94
N THR A 41 2.16 -35.27 -2.83
CA THR A 41 2.39 -34.19 -1.87
C THR A 41 3.28 -33.09 -2.45
N THR A 42 4.33 -33.45 -3.19
CA THR A 42 5.19 -32.49 -3.92
C THR A 42 4.39 -31.74 -4.99
N THR A 43 3.61 -32.47 -5.80
CA THR A 43 2.71 -31.90 -6.80
C THR A 43 1.71 -30.94 -6.18
N ARG A 44 1.08 -31.31 -5.05
CA ARG A 44 0.17 -30.44 -4.31
C ARG A 44 0.85 -29.15 -3.87
N SER A 45 2.07 -29.22 -3.33
CA SER A 45 2.82 -28.05 -2.89
C SER A 45 3.13 -27.10 -4.06
N ASN A 46 3.57 -27.65 -5.20
CA ASN A 46 3.86 -26.86 -6.40
C ASN A 46 2.60 -26.22 -6.98
N MET A 47 1.50 -26.98 -7.07
CA MET A 47 0.21 -26.46 -7.50
C MET A 47 -0.31 -25.36 -6.57
N GLN A 48 -0.14 -25.49 -5.26
CA GLN A 48 -0.58 -24.49 -4.30
C GLN A 48 0.19 -23.18 -4.49
N ASN A 49 1.52 -23.25 -4.56
CA ASN A 49 2.37 -22.08 -4.80
C ASN A 49 2.03 -21.39 -6.13
N ALA A 50 1.79 -22.17 -7.19
CA ALA A 50 1.40 -21.64 -8.49
C ALA A 50 0.02 -20.96 -8.46
N LEU A 51 -0.95 -21.56 -7.75
CA LEU A 51 -2.30 -21.01 -7.63
C LEU A 51 -2.30 -19.74 -6.79
N ASP A 52 -1.56 -19.70 -5.69
CA ASP A 52 -1.43 -18.52 -4.83
C ASP A 52 -0.84 -17.33 -5.62
N ALA A 53 0.24 -17.56 -6.37
CA ALA A 53 0.84 -16.54 -7.23
C ALA A 53 -0.15 -16.06 -8.32
N ALA A 54 -0.89 -16.98 -8.93
CA ALA A 54 -1.87 -16.66 -9.96
C ALA A 54 -3.04 -15.84 -9.39
N VAL A 55 -3.60 -16.21 -8.24
CA VAL A 55 -4.70 -15.46 -7.62
C VAL A 55 -4.22 -14.07 -7.18
N ILE A 56 -3.01 -13.94 -6.63
CA ILE A 56 -2.43 -12.64 -6.30
C ILE A 56 -2.32 -11.75 -7.56
N SER A 57 -1.84 -12.30 -8.68
CA SER A 57 -1.66 -11.52 -9.91
C SER A 57 -2.96 -10.93 -10.47
N ILE A 58 -4.09 -11.64 -10.34
CA ILE A 58 -5.37 -11.11 -10.85
C ILE A 58 -5.96 -10.03 -9.93
N THR A 59 -5.44 -9.86 -8.71
CA THR A 59 -5.89 -8.81 -7.78
C THR A 59 -5.43 -7.39 -8.16
N THR A 60 -4.53 -7.27 -9.13
CA THR A 60 -4.05 -5.98 -9.66
C THR A 60 -4.81 -5.54 -10.91
N MET A 61 -5.71 -6.39 -11.44
CA MET A 61 -6.49 -6.05 -12.62
C MET A 61 -7.63 -5.06 -12.29
N PRO A 62 -8.03 -4.18 -13.23
CA PRO A 62 -9.13 -3.24 -13.05
C PRO A 62 -10.44 -3.90 -12.60
N THR A 63 -11.21 -3.25 -11.72
CA THR A 63 -12.52 -3.77 -11.28
C THR A 63 -13.51 -3.98 -12.41
N THR A 64 -13.32 -3.28 -13.54
CA THR A 64 -14.10 -3.42 -14.77
C THR A 64 -13.76 -4.67 -15.58
N THR A 65 -12.67 -5.38 -15.28
CA THR A 65 -12.33 -6.64 -15.94
C THR A 65 -13.35 -7.72 -15.60
N SER A 66 -13.92 -8.33 -16.64
CA SER A 66 -14.93 -9.39 -16.50
C SER A 66 -14.38 -10.62 -15.76
N LYS A 67 -15.26 -11.41 -15.15
CA LYS A 67 -14.87 -12.70 -14.53
C LYS A 67 -14.23 -13.65 -15.54
N ALA A 68 -14.70 -13.64 -16.79
CA ALA A 68 -14.17 -14.49 -17.86
C ALA A 68 -12.73 -14.11 -18.22
N ASP A 69 -12.44 -12.81 -18.38
CA ASP A 69 -11.09 -12.36 -18.70
C ASP A 69 -10.13 -12.58 -17.51
N ARG A 70 -10.61 -12.38 -16.28
CA ARG A 70 -9.85 -12.72 -15.06
C ARG A 70 -9.56 -14.21 -14.96
N GLN A 71 -10.50 -15.07 -15.36
CA GLN A 71 -10.29 -16.52 -15.42
C GLN A 71 -9.19 -16.90 -16.43
N VAL A 72 -9.15 -16.24 -17.59
CA VAL A 72 -8.08 -16.44 -18.57
C VAL A 72 -6.74 -16.01 -17.99
N ALA A 73 -6.67 -14.83 -17.39
CA ALA A 73 -5.44 -14.33 -16.75
C ALA A 73 -4.98 -15.23 -15.59
N LEU A 74 -5.91 -15.73 -14.77
CA LEU A 74 -5.63 -16.69 -13.71
C LEU A 74 -4.99 -17.96 -14.28
N GLN A 75 -5.57 -18.56 -15.32
CA GLN A 75 -5.04 -19.77 -15.93
C GLN A 75 -3.65 -19.52 -16.55
N GLN A 76 -3.46 -18.39 -17.22
CA GLN A 76 -2.16 -18.02 -17.81
C GLN A 76 -1.09 -17.86 -16.73
N ALA A 77 -1.39 -17.15 -15.64
CA ALA A 77 -0.48 -17.00 -14.51
C ALA A 77 -0.21 -18.34 -13.81
N TYR A 78 -1.22 -19.20 -13.66
CA TYR A 78 -1.08 -20.52 -13.06
C TYR A 78 -0.12 -21.41 -13.86
N VAL A 79 -0.28 -21.46 -15.19
CA VAL A 79 0.62 -22.22 -16.09
C VAL A 79 2.02 -21.60 -16.10
N ALA A 80 2.14 -20.27 -16.10
CA ALA A 80 3.44 -19.59 -16.04
C ALA A 80 4.21 -19.91 -14.75
N ASN A 81 3.51 -20.20 -13.66
CA ASN A 81 4.09 -20.65 -12.39
C ASN A 81 4.19 -22.18 -12.28
N SER A 82 4.20 -22.91 -13.40
CA SER A 82 4.31 -24.38 -13.46
C SER A 82 3.15 -25.13 -12.78
N GLY A 83 1.98 -24.52 -12.69
CA GLY A 83 0.77 -25.16 -12.21
C GLY A 83 0.29 -26.29 -13.15
N GLN A 84 -0.18 -27.39 -12.56
CA GLN A 84 -0.71 -28.53 -13.30
C GLN A 84 -2.25 -28.53 -13.32
N GLY A 85 -2.84 -28.98 -14.43
CA GLY A 85 -4.30 -28.99 -14.61
C GLY A 85 -4.89 -27.60 -14.87
N THR A 86 -6.17 -27.45 -14.55
CA THR A 86 -6.93 -26.22 -14.81
C THR A 86 -7.27 -25.52 -13.51
N ALA A 87 -6.93 -24.24 -13.41
CA ALA A 87 -7.37 -23.36 -12.35
C ALA A 87 -8.77 -22.80 -12.68
N ALA A 88 -9.64 -22.72 -11.68
CA ALA A 88 -10.99 -22.22 -11.78
C ALA A 88 -11.20 -21.09 -10.77
N LEU A 89 -11.58 -19.92 -11.26
CA LEU A 89 -11.94 -18.73 -10.50
C LEU A 89 -13.37 -18.88 -9.96
N THR A 90 -13.47 -19.30 -8.71
CA THR A 90 -14.75 -19.60 -8.06
C THR A 90 -15.50 -18.32 -7.68
N SER A 91 -14.83 -17.34 -7.05
CA SER A 91 -15.45 -16.07 -6.65
C SER A 91 -14.55 -14.86 -6.92
N VAL A 92 -15.19 -13.75 -7.30
CA VAL A 92 -14.63 -12.40 -7.28
C VAL A 92 -15.68 -11.53 -6.62
N ASP A 93 -15.35 -10.94 -5.49
CA ASP A 93 -16.23 -10.05 -4.76
C ASP A 93 -15.46 -8.77 -4.42
N VAL A 94 -16.05 -7.62 -4.71
CA VAL A 94 -15.50 -6.31 -4.38
C VAL A 94 -16.59 -5.57 -3.61
N ALA A 95 -16.41 -5.46 -2.30
CA ALA A 95 -17.35 -4.79 -1.43
C ALA A 95 -17.33 -3.27 -1.66
N ALA A 96 -18.39 -2.59 -1.22
CA ALA A 96 -18.55 -1.15 -1.41
C ALA A 96 -17.47 -0.32 -0.70
N ASP A 97 -16.87 -0.85 0.37
CA ASP A 97 -15.74 -0.24 1.09
C ASP A 97 -14.40 -0.40 0.33
N GLY A 98 -14.39 -1.13 -0.78
CA GLY A 98 -13.20 -1.43 -1.58
C GLY A 98 -12.44 -2.68 -1.16
N THR A 99 -12.88 -3.38 -0.12
CA THR A 99 -12.33 -4.69 0.24
C THR A 99 -12.65 -5.66 -0.88
N ALA A 100 -11.65 -6.38 -1.38
CA ALA A 100 -11.88 -7.39 -2.41
C ALA A 100 -11.47 -8.78 -1.94
N SER A 101 -12.24 -9.79 -2.35
CA SER A 101 -11.92 -11.20 -2.12
C SER A 101 -11.95 -12.01 -3.41
N PHE A 102 -10.93 -12.84 -3.58
CA PHE A 102 -10.75 -13.69 -4.76
C PHE A 102 -10.55 -15.11 -4.28
N ARG A 103 -11.26 -16.06 -4.89
CA ARG A 103 -11.07 -17.49 -4.60
C ARG A 103 -10.91 -18.28 -5.87
N ALA A 104 -9.90 -19.14 -5.91
CA ALA A 104 -9.71 -20.08 -6.99
C ALA A 104 -9.40 -21.48 -6.47
N THR A 105 -9.64 -22.48 -7.31
CA THR A 105 -9.26 -23.87 -7.08
C THR A 105 -8.53 -24.40 -8.29
N ALA A 106 -7.69 -25.41 -8.11
CA ALA A 106 -7.12 -26.17 -9.23
C ALA A 106 -7.14 -27.66 -8.87
N SER A 107 -7.31 -28.50 -9.90
CA SER A 107 -7.32 -29.95 -9.75
C SER A 107 -6.53 -30.60 -10.86
N TYR A 108 -5.75 -31.62 -10.50
CA TYR A 108 -4.96 -32.40 -11.43
C TYR A 108 -5.06 -33.89 -11.07
N PRO A 109 -5.54 -34.76 -11.99
CA PRO A 109 -5.50 -36.21 -11.81
C PRO A 109 -4.07 -36.69 -12.03
N MET A 110 -3.26 -36.70 -10.98
CA MET A 110 -1.85 -37.09 -11.05
C MET A 110 -1.74 -38.60 -11.35
N PRO A 111 -1.06 -39.01 -12.44
CA PRO A 111 -0.80 -40.41 -12.72
C PRO A 111 0.03 -41.06 -11.61
N THR A 112 -0.33 -42.28 -11.24
CA THR A 112 0.43 -43.08 -10.26
C THR A 112 1.21 -44.18 -10.96
N ASN A 113 2.48 -44.36 -10.60
CA ASN A 113 3.31 -45.38 -11.23
C ASN A 113 3.14 -46.74 -10.53
N PHE A 114 3.18 -46.75 -9.19
CA PHE A 114 3.16 -47.99 -8.40
C PHE A 114 1.77 -48.37 -7.93
N MET A 115 0.92 -47.39 -7.57
CA MET A 115 -0.49 -47.64 -7.22
C MET A 115 -1.31 -48.22 -8.39
N SER A 116 -0.81 -48.07 -9.63
CA SER A 116 -1.41 -48.68 -10.83
C SER A 116 -1.49 -50.21 -10.74
N ILE A 117 -0.55 -50.85 -10.02
CA ILE A 117 -0.55 -52.29 -9.76
C ILE A 117 -1.79 -52.71 -8.95
N ALA A 118 -2.28 -51.82 -8.08
CA ALA A 118 -3.52 -51.99 -7.31
C ALA A 118 -4.75 -51.43 -8.04
N ARG A 119 -4.67 -51.17 -9.36
CA ARG A 119 -5.72 -50.57 -10.21
C ARG A 119 -6.13 -49.15 -9.82
N ILE A 120 -5.31 -48.44 -9.06
CA ILE A 120 -5.47 -47.00 -8.82
C ILE A 120 -4.55 -46.33 -9.83
N ASN A 121 -5.09 -45.78 -10.91
CA ASN A 121 -4.29 -45.21 -12.00
C ASN A 121 -3.94 -43.73 -11.79
N THR A 122 -4.70 -43.04 -10.94
CA THR A 122 -4.52 -41.63 -10.64
C THR A 122 -4.88 -41.33 -9.19
N VAL A 123 -4.29 -40.27 -8.67
CA VAL A 123 -4.69 -39.62 -7.42
C VAL A 123 -5.05 -38.18 -7.75
N ASN A 124 -6.28 -37.76 -7.42
CA ASN A 124 -6.70 -36.38 -7.61
C ASN A 124 -6.00 -35.48 -6.60
N VAL A 125 -5.17 -34.57 -7.09
CA VAL A 125 -4.54 -33.53 -6.30
C VAL A 125 -5.35 -32.24 -6.48
N GLY A 126 -5.90 -31.74 -5.39
CA GLY A 126 -6.67 -30.49 -5.37
C GLY A 126 -6.00 -29.43 -4.49
N VAL A 127 -6.05 -28.19 -4.94
CA VAL A 127 -5.58 -27.00 -4.22
C VAL A 127 -6.62 -25.90 -4.28
N GLY A 128 -6.60 -25.01 -3.28
CA GLY A 128 -7.49 -23.87 -3.17
C GLY A 128 -6.73 -22.67 -2.67
N SER A 129 -7.03 -21.50 -3.21
CA SER A 129 -6.42 -20.24 -2.80
C SER A 129 -7.51 -19.20 -2.57
N SER A 130 -7.40 -18.49 -1.46
CA SER A 130 -8.25 -17.36 -1.10
C SER A 130 -7.35 -16.17 -0.80
N VAL A 131 -7.67 -15.04 -1.41
CA VAL A 131 -6.95 -13.79 -1.26
C VAL A 131 -7.91 -12.71 -0.86
N ARG A 132 -7.51 -11.89 0.11
CA ARG A 132 -8.18 -10.65 0.49
C ARG A 132 -7.28 -9.47 0.18
N LYS A 133 -7.86 -8.44 -0.43
CA LYS A 133 -7.22 -7.16 -0.66
C LYS A 133 -7.88 -6.09 0.20
N THR A 134 -7.08 -5.36 0.95
CA THR A 134 -7.55 -4.23 1.75
C THR A 134 -7.82 -3.00 0.87
N PRO A 135 -8.81 -2.17 1.22
CA PRO A 135 -8.96 -0.87 0.59
C PRO A 135 -7.69 -0.04 0.77
N ALA A 136 -7.34 0.77 -0.23
CA ALA A 136 -6.24 1.73 -0.11
C ALA A 136 -6.62 3.07 -0.70
N LEU A 137 -5.79 4.07 -0.42
CA LEU A 137 -5.98 5.45 -0.83
C LEU A 137 -6.13 5.58 -2.35
N THR A 138 -7.29 6.00 -2.82
CA THR A 138 -7.59 6.25 -4.24
C THR A 138 -7.85 7.73 -4.52
N GLN A 139 -8.08 8.53 -3.48
CA GLN A 139 -8.17 9.98 -3.57
C GLN A 139 -7.58 10.62 -2.31
N ALA A 140 -6.89 11.73 -2.46
CA ALA A 140 -6.39 12.53 -1.34
C ALA A 140 -6.86 13.98 -1.47
N ASP A 141 -7.53 14.47 -0.42
CA ASP A 141 -8.09 15.81 -0.37
C ASP A 141 -7.22 16.68 0.54
N PHE A 142 -6.53 17.66 -0.04
CA PHE A 142 -5.64 18.58 0.69
C PHE A 142 -6.32 19.92 0.92
N ARG A 143 -6.24 20.41 2.15
CA ARG A 143 -6.71 21.75 2.52
C ARG A 143 -5.64 22.47 3.33
N VAL A 144 -5.12 23.54 2.76
CA VAL A 144 -4.15 24.40 3.44
C VAL A 144 -4.85 25.08 4.59
N THR A 145 -4.19 25.15 5.74
CA THR A 145 -4.72 25.82 6.93
C THR A 145 -3.90 27.05 7.28
N LYS A 146 -2.58 27.01 7.12
CA LYS A 146 -1.68 28.12 7.43
C LYS A 146 -0.35 27.91 6.75
N VAL A 147 0.21 28.98 6.17
CA VAL A 147 1.60 28.98 5.70
C VAL A 147 2.30 30.26 6.15
N SER A 148 3.54 30.12 6.63
CA SER A 148 4.38 31.18 7.16
C SER A 148 5.82 31.09 6.63
N GLY A 149 6.63 32.08 6.99
CA GLY A 149 8.06 32.14 6.71
C GLY A 149 8.46 33.35 5.86
N TYR A 150 9.76 33.60 5.80
CA TYR A 150 10.33 34.74 5.08
C TYR A 150 10.68 34.42 3.62
N TRP A 151 10.58 33.16 3.23
CA TRP A 151 10.93 32.69 1.89
C TRP A 151 9.70 32.20 1.13
N ASN A 152 9.67 32.52 -0.16
CA ASN A 152 8.77 31.90 -1.10
C ASN A 152 9.09 30.42 -1.19
N LYS A 153 8.05 29.60 -1.28
CA LYS A 153 8.18 28.14 -1.34
C LYS A 153 7.01 27.53 -2.08
N THR A 154 7.23 26.36 -2.66
CA THR A 154 6.20 25.61 -3.36
C THR A 154 6.23 24.15 -2.91
N MET A 155 5.10 23.66 -2.42
CA MET A 155 4.87 22.24 -2.19
C MET A 155 4.24 21.62 -3.44
N THR A 156 4.75 20.48 -3.89
CA THR A 156 4.23 19.75 -5.04
C THR A 156 3.97 18.30 -4.66
N LEU A 157 2.75 17.81 -4.94
CA LEU A 157 2.47 16.38 -4.92
C LEU A 157 2.82 15.80 -6.29
N TYR A 158 3.73 14.84 -6.30
CA TYR A 158 4.10 14.08 -7.49
C TYR A 158 3.48 12.69 -7.45
N GLY A 159 3.07 12.22 -8.62
CA GLY A 159 2.63 10.84 -8.83
C GLY A 159 3.28 10.19 -10.04
N THR A 160 3.64 8.92 -9.90
CA THR A 160 4.09 8.06 -11.01
C THR A 160 2.97 7.07 -11.31
N GLN A 161 2.45 7.09 -12.53
CA GLN A 161 1.38 6.17 -12.95
C GLN A 161 1.90 4.72 -13.07
N PHE A 162 1.00 3.75 -12.97
CA PHE A 162 1.34 2.35 -13.26
C PHE A 162 2.00 2.20 -14.63
N GLY A 163 3.11 1.46 -14.68
CA GLY A 163 3.90 1.25 -15.90
C GLY A 163 4.73 2.45 -16.37
N SER A 164 4.69 3.58 -15.66
CA SER A 164 5.54 4.74 -15.92
C SER A 164 6.75 4.74 -14.98
N THR A 165 7.85 5.34 -15.43
CA THR A 165 9.03 5.64 -14.59
C THR A 165 9.17 7.13 -14.28
N THR A 166 8.35 7.98 -14.92
CA THR A 166 8.41 9.43 -14.78
C THR A 166 7.30 9.93 -13.86
N ALA A 167 7.71 10.60 -12.78
CA ALA A 167 6.80 11.29 -11.89
C ALA A 167 6.28 12.59 -12.52
N LYS A 168 4.98 12.86 -12.38
CA LYS A 168 4.31 14.07 -12.86
C LYS A 168 3.66 14.82 -11.68
N PRO A 169 3.61 16.16 -11.72
CA PRO A 169 2.96 16.93 -10.68
C PRO A 169 1.43 16.77 -10.79
N LEU A 170 0.78 16.55 -9.65
CA LEU A 170 -0.68 16.40 -9.51
C LEU A 170 -1.31 17.62 -8.81
N MET A 171 -0.53 18.29 -7.97
CA MET A 171 -0.94 19.47 -7.21
C MET A 171 0.27 20.32 -6.90
N THR A 172 0.09 21.64 -6.92
CA THR A 172 1.05 22.58 -6.32
C THR A 172 0.38 23.45 -5.27
N ILE A 173 1.14 23.86 -4.27
CA ILE A 173 0.75 24.84 -3.28
C ILE A 173 1.90 25.85 -3.19
N SER A 174 1.69 27.03 -3.74
CA SER A 174 2.71 28.08 -3.81
C SER A 174 2.45 29.15 -2.77
N TYR A 175 3.47 29.45 -1.96
CA TYR A 175 3.46 30.52 -0.97
C TYR A 175 4.36 31.67 -1.41
N LYS A 176 3.81 32.89 -1.36
CA LYS A 176 4.53 34.13 -1.60
C LYS A 176 4.48 35.00 -0.35
N TYR A 177 5.65 35.23 0.24
CA TYR A 177 5.82 36.12 1.39
C TYR A 177 5.48 37.56 1.00
N ASN A 178 4.80 38.29 1.89
CA ASN A 178 4.39 39.68 1.63
C ASN A 178 5.42 40.74 2.06
N GLY A 179 6.57 40.34 2.64
CA GLY A 179 7.60 41.28 3.09
C GLY A 179 7.40 41.84 4.50
N TYR A 180 6.42 41.35 5.28
CA TYR A 180 6.12 41.90 6.60
C TYR A 180 5.81 40.85 7.69
N GLY A 181 6.20 41.13 8.94
CA GLY A 181 5.96 40.30 10.12
C GLY A 181 7.24 39.88 10.88
N ASP A 182 7.11 39.67 12.18
CA ASP A 182 8.19 39.29 13.11
C ASP A 182 7.56 38.57 14.34
N PRO A 183 8.05 37.39 14.78
CA PRO A 183 9.18 36.61 14.26
C PRO A 183 8.87 35.71 13.08
N LYS A 184 7.62 35.62 12.62
CA LYS A 184 7.28 34.95 11.36
C LYS A 184 6.63 35.88 10.35
N GLY A 185 7.02 35.67 9.09
CA GLY A 185 6.40 36.26 7.91
C GLY A 185 5.14 35.52 7.49
N TYR A 186 4.19 36.26 6.90
CA TYR A 186 2.95 35.71 6.33
C TYR A 186 2.73 36.26 4.92
N GLY A 187 1.82 35.65 4.16
CA GLY A 187 1.70 36.00 2.75
C GLY A 187 0.50 35.37 2.07
N THR A 188 0.60 35.20 0.76
CA THR A 188 -0.45 34.58 -0.05
C THR A 188 -0.06 33.16 -0.42
N THR A 189 -0.95 32.21 -0.14
CA THR A 189 -0.84 30.81 -0.57
C THR A 189 -1.87 30.52 -1.66
N THR A 190 -1.45 29.91 -2.75
CA THR A 190 -2.34 29.45 -3.84
C THR A 190 -2.19 27.95 -4.02
N VAL A 191 -3.30 27.22 -3.94
CA VAL A 191 -3.39 25.78 -4.19
C VAL A 191 -3.93 25.54 -5.58
N THR A 192 -3.27 24.70 -6.34
CA THR A 192 -3.59 24.41 -7.74
C THR A 192 -3.55 22.91 -7.98
N THR A 193 -4.62 22.35 -8.56
CA THR A 193 -4.64 20.98 -9.07
C THR A 193 -4.12 20.96 -10.50
N ILE A 194 -3.50 19.84 -10.89
CA ILE A 194 -2.87 19.67 -12.19
C ILE A 194 -3.41 18.38 -12.82
N ASN A 195 -4.00 18.51 -14.01
CA ASN A 195 -4.45 17.38 -14.81
C ASN A 195 -3.92 17.54 -16.24
N GLY A 196 -2.85 16.81 -16.56
CA GLY A 196 -2.10 17.01 -17.80
C GLY A 196 -1.51 18.42 -17.86
N SER A 197 -1.85 19.17 -18.90
CA SER A 197 -1.42 20.56 -19.07
C SER A 197 -2.36 21.57 -18.38
N THR A 198 -3.49 21.12 -17.86
CA THR A 198 -4.50 22.00 -17.24
C THR A 198 -4.18 22.21 -15.77
N THR A 199 -4.11 23.47 -15.37
CA THR A 199 -3.93 23.88 -13.97
C THR A 199 -5.17 24.62 -13.47
N THR A 200 -5.70 24.26 -12.31
CA THR A 200 -6.90 24.88 -11.74
C THR A 200 -6.66 25.32 -10.31
N VAL A 201 -6.83 26.60 -10.01
CA VAL A 201 -6.78 27.10 -8.63
C VAL A 201 -8.02 26.62 -7.90
N VAL A 202 -7.83 26.01 -6.73
CA VAL A 202 -8.90 25.40 -5.93
C VAL A 202 -9.01 25.98 -4.52
N GLN A 203 -7.93 26.59 -4.03
CA GLN A 203 -7.90 27.33 -2.77
C GLN A 203 -6.89 28.48 -2.88
N LYS A 204 -7.22 29.61 -2.27
CA LYS A 204 -6.30 30.73 -2.06
C LYS A 204 -6.44 31.23 -0.63
N GLN A 205 -5.33 31.31 0.10
CA GLN A 205 -5.27 31.92 1.42
C GLN A 205 -4.48 33.23 1.33
N VAL A 206 -5.07 34.33 1.78
CA VAL A 206 -4.39 35.63 1.85
C VAL A 206 -4.24 36.03 3.31
N CYS A 207 -3.01 36.09 3.79
CA CYS A 207 -2.68 36.56 5.13
C CYS A 207 -2.11 37.98 5.09
N THR A 208 -2.66 38.87 5.92
CA THR A 208 -2.23 40.26 6.08
C THR A 208 -1.75 40.48 7.50
N THR A 209 -0.58 41.08 7.65
CA THR A 209 0.03 41.36 8.95
C THR A 209 0.11 42.87 9.17
N SER A 210 -0.23 43.33 10.38
CA SER A 210 -0.10 44.73 10.81
C SER A 210 0.41 44.82 12.25
N THR A 211 0.96 45.98 12.65
CA THR A 211 1.34 46.24 14.04
C THR A 211 0.20 46.86 14.84
N VAL A 212 0.06 46.44 16.08
CA VAL A 212 -0.96 46.93 17.03
C VAL A 212 -0.31 47.36 18.34
N ALA A 213 -0.97 48.25 19.09
CA ALA A 213 -0.49 48.65 20.42
C ALA A 213 -0.70 47.57 21.49
N ASN A 214 -1.79 46.80 21.38
CA ASN A 214 -2.16 45.70 22.26
C ASN A 214 -2.98 44.65 21.48
N PHE A 215 -3.25 43.50 22.12
CA PHE A 215 -3.98 42.39 21.52
C PHE A 215 -5.46 42.36 21.96
N ASN A 216 -6.06 43.51 22.26
CA ASN A 216 -7.46 43.58 22.68
C ASN A 216 -8.36 43.64 21.43
N ASN A 217 -9.54 43.00 21.49
CA ASN A 217 -10.59 43.05 20.46
C ASN A 217 -10.13 42.63 19.05
N LEU A 218 -9.31 41.58 18.96
CA LEU A 218 -8.83 41.07 17.68
C LEU A 218 -9.91 40.26 16.95
N PRO A 219 -9.87 40.21 15.60
CA PRO A 219 -10.71 39.31 14.82
C PRO A 219 -10.53 37.85 15.27
N SER A 220 -11.60 37.05 15.18
CA SER A 220 -11.53 35.61 15.46
C SER A 220 -10.50 34.95 14.53
N GLY A 221 -9.68 34.05 15.10
CA GLY A 221 -8.60 33.37 14.36
C GLY A 221 -7.39 34.24 14.05
N ALA A 222 -7.32 35.47 14.57
CA ALA A 222 -6.13 36.31 14.43
C ALA A 222 -4.91 35.66 15.11
N ILE A 223 -3.79 35.65 14.40
CA ILE A 223 -2.50 35.18 14.89
C ILE A 223 -1.79 36.37 15.52
N THR A 224 -1.33 36.20 16.77
CA THR A 224 -0.61 37.24 17.51
C THR A 224 0.86 36.87 17.64
N GLN A 225 1.72 37.86 17.45
CA GLN A 225 3.17 37.68 17.52
C GLN A 225 3.80 38.89 18.19
N THR A 226 4.85 38.68 18.98
CA THR A 226 5.68 39.76 19.54
C THR A 226 7.11 39.57 19.07
N GLY A 227 7.67 40.59 18.42
CA GLY A 227 9.03 40.59 17.88
C GLY A 227 9.62 41.98 17.96
N ASN A 228 10.88 42.10 18.38
CA ASN A 228 11.60 43.37 18.52
C ASN A 228 10.81 44.48 19.25
N GLY A 229 10.10 44.12 20.32
CA GLY A 229 9.30 45.05 21.13
C GLY A 229 7.99 45.53 20.48
N LYS A 230 7.66 45.05 19.27
CA LYS A 230 6.41 45.33 18.56
C LYS A 230 5.45 44.16 18.66
N LYS A 231 4.16 44.46 18.64
CA LYS A 231 3.07 43.48 18.60
C LYS A 231 2.49 43.44 17.19
N TYR A 232 2.45 42.26 16.60
CA TYR A 232 1.94 42.01 15.26
C TYR A 232 0.67 41.18 15.35
N VAL A 233 -0.33 41.56 14.57
CA VAL A 233 -1.53 40.77 14.33
C VAL A 233 -1.57 40.36 12.87
N THR A 234 -1.85 39.08 12.61
CA THR A 234 -2.06 38.55 11.27
C THR A 234 -3.46 37.98 11.16
N THR A 235 -4.18 38.35 10.11
CA THR A 235 -5.46 37.73 9.74
C THR A 235 -5.31 37.02 8.40
N CYS A 236 -5.91 35.85 8.27
CA CYS A 236 -5.88 35.05 7.04
C CYS A 236 -7.30 34.83 6.53
N ALA A 237 -7.52 35.04 5.24
CA ALA A 237 -8.79 34.77 4.58
C ALA A 237 -8.61 33.67 3.52
N ASP A 238 -9.36 32.59 3.67
CA ASP A 238 -9.43 31.52 2.69
C ASP A 238 -10.54 31.77 1.67
N THR A 239 -10.24 31.56 0.39
CA THR A 239 -11.19 31.54 -0.71
C THR A 239 -11.07 30.20 -1.42
N PHE A 240 -12.17 29.48 -1.55
CA PHE A 240 -12.23 28.19 -2.25
C PHE A 240 -12.81 28.37 -3.65
N TYR A 241 -12.37 27.53 -4.57
CA TYR A 241 -12.84 27.53 -5.95
C TYR A 241 -13.22 26.09 -6.33
N PRO A 242 -14.53 25.77 -6.42
CA PRO A 242 -15.68 26.64 -6.13
C PRO A 242 -15.81 27.02 -4.64
N ALA A 243 -16.65 28.01 -4.32
CA ALA A 243 -16.76 28.61 -2.98
C ALA A 243 -17.00 27.60 -1.83
N ASN A 244 -17.63 26.46 -2.12
CA ASN A 244 -17.90 25.38 -1.15
C ASN A 244 -17.02 24.14 -1.37
N GLY A 245 -15.89 24.29 -2.06
CA GLY A 245 -14.97 23.20 -2.38
C GLY A 245 -14.20 22.71 -1.15
N SER A 246 -13.78 21.43 -1.19
CA SER A 246 -13.01 20.78 -0.12
C SER A 246 -11.50 21.11 -0.13
N GLY A 247 -11.06 22.02 -1.00
CA GLY A 247 -9.64 22.24 -1.31
C GLY A 247 -9.21 21.46 -2.57
N ALA A 248 -8.00 20.93 -2.57
CA ALA A 248 -7.47 20.14 -3.67
C ALA A 248 -7.85 18.67 -3.54
N VAL A 249 -8.79 18.23 -4.38
CA VAL A 249 -9.20 16.83 -4.53
C VAL A 249 -8.34 16.16 -5.59
N ILE A 250 -7.50 15.21 -5.21
CA ILE A 250 -6.55 14.54 -6.12
C ILE A 250 -6.89 13.06 -6.27
N ASP A 251 -7.21 12.62 -7.49
CA ASP A 251 -7.32 11.20 -7.82
C ASP A 251 -5.92 10.57 -7.91
N VAL A 252 -5.69 9.56 -7.08
CA VAL A 252 -4.44 8.79 -7.01
C VAL A 252 -4.66 7.30 -7.27
N SER A 253 -5.84 6.93 -7.79
CA SER A 253 -6.23 5.54 -8.07
C SER A 253 -5.35 4.86 -9.11
N GLN A 254 -4.75 5.64 -10.02
CA GLN A 254 -3.85 5.17 -11.08
C GLN A 254 -2.36 5.39 -10.78
N MET A 255 -2.02 5.84 -9.56
CA MET A 255 -0.64 6.10 -9.17
C MET A 255 -0.03 4.87 -8.52
N ASP A 256 1.14 4.47 -8.99
CA ASP A 256 1.98 3.43 -8.37
C ASP A 256 2.82 4.02 -7.23
N GLN A 257 3.30 5.26 -7.42
CA GLN A 257 4.12 5.96 -6.43
C GLN A 257 3.59 7.38 -6.21
N LEU A 258 3.71 7.87 -4.97
CA LEU A 258 3.39 9.23 -4.57
C LEU A 258 4.48 9.79 -3.67
N TYR A 259 4.78 11.07 -3.82
CA TYR A 259 5.59 11.80 -2.84
C TYR A 259 5.29 13.29 -2.86
N LEU A 260 5.51 13.94 -1.72
CA LEU A 260 5.50 15.40 -1.60
C LEU A 260 6.92 15.93 -1.73
N GLN A 261 7.06 17.06 -2.42
CA GLN A 261 8.31 17.80 -2.53
C GLN A 261 8.07 19.26 -2.20
N MET A 262 8.83 19.82 -1.26
CA MET A 262 8.88 21.26 -1.03
C MET A 262 10.14 21.84 -1.65
N ASP A 263 9.96 22.84 -2.51
CA ASP A 263 11.04 23.66 -3.05
C ASP A 263 11.06 25.02 -2.36
N VAL A 264 12.21 25.35 -1.78
CA VAL A 264 12.51 26.56 -1.02
C VAL A 264 13.78 27.18 -1.61
N PRO A 265 13.69 28.02 -2.66
CA PRO A 265 14.87 28.48 -3.41
C PRO A 265 15.94 29.17 -2.56
N SER A 266 15.52 29.85 -1.50
CA SER A 266 16.37 30.55 -0.53
C SER A 266 16.73 29.72 0.71
N GLY A 267 16.22 28.49 0.80
CA GLY A 267 16.42 27.59 1.94
C GLY A 267 17.69 26.75 1.84
N ASN A 268 18.05 26.11 2.96
CA ASN A 268 19.08 25.09 3.02
C ASN A 268 18.60 23.90 3.89
N PRO A 269 18.24 22.76 3.30
CA PRO A 269 18.34 22.43 1.87
C PRO A 269 17.26 23.15 1.02
N LYS A 270 17.50 23.26 -0.29
CA LYS A 270 16.57 23.91 -1.22
C LYS A 270 15.38 23.05 -1.62
N THR A 271 15.52 21.73 -1.51
CA THR A 271 14.50 20.76 -1.88
C THR A 271 14.38 19.74 -0.76
N LEU A 272 13.15 19.45 -0.37
CA LEU A 272 12.81 18.51 0.68
C LEU A 272 11.78 17.53 0.13
N LYS A 273 11.91 16.23 0.40
CA LYS A 273 11.02 15.21 -0.16
C LYS A 273 10.55 14.20 0.87
N SER A 274 9.28 13.83 0.79
CA SER A 274 8.70 12.84 1.72
C SER A 274 9.29 11.45 1.51
N ASN A 275 9.71 11.13 0.28
CA ASN A 275 10.30 9.84 -0.09
C ASN A 275 11.84 9.81 -0.04
N ASP A 276 12.47 10.83 0.56
CA ASP A 276 13.91 10.91 0.75
C ASP A 276 14.25 10.87 2.25
N PRO A 277 14.95 9.83 2.74
CA PRO A 277 15.24 9.67 4.17
C PRO A 277 16.13 10.77 4.75
N SER A 278 16.78 11.58 3.91
CA SER A 278 17.61 12.70 4.35
C SER A 278 16.84 14.00 4.61
N THR A 279 15.60 14.12 4.13
CA THR A 279 14.81 15.36 4.21
C THR A 279 13.38 15.18 4.69
N SER A 280 12.89 13.95 4.75
CA SER A 280 11.55 13.57 5.24
C SER A 280 11.33 13.89 6.72
N ASN A 281 12.38 14.00 7.53
CA ASN A 281 12.32 14.42 8.93
C ASN A 281 11.94 15.90 9.11
N ARG A 282 11.50 16.58 8.05
CA ARG A 282 10.87 17.89 8.13
C ARG A 282 9.37 17.84 8.06
N LEU A 283 8.80 16.65 7.87
CA LEU A 283 7.37 16.41 7.85
C LEU A 283 6.89 15.99 9.24
N TYR A 284 5.76 16.54 9.65
CA TYR A 284 5.08 16.28 10.91
C TYR A 284 3.72 15.69 10.59
N ILE A 285 3.37 14.56 11.20
CA ILE A 285 2.13 13.85 10.89
C ILE A 285 1.49 13.41 12.20
N GLY A 286 0.22 13.72 12.40
CA GLY A 286 -0.48 13.23 13.58
C GLY A 286 -1.99 13.41 13.58
N PRO A 287 -2.63 13.01 14.70
CA PRO A 287 -4.08 12.94 14.81
C PRO A 287 -4.76 14.30 15.07
N SER A 288 -4.03 15.37 15.40
CA SER A 288 -4.61 16.70 15.65
C SER A 288 -3.65 17.85 15.31
N GLN A 289 -4.16 19.08 15.20
CA GLN A 289 -3.31 20.28 14.98
C GLN A 289 -2.27 20.53 16.09
N THR A 290 -2.48 19.98 17.28
CA THR A 290 -1.60 20.15 18.43
C THR A 290 -0.72 18.94 18.70
N ASN A 291 -1.00 17.79 18.08
CA ASN A 291 -0.23 16.56 18.21
C ASN A 291 0.12 16.02 16.82
N MET A 292 1.28 16.43 16.32
CA MET A 292 1.88 15.98 15.07
C MET A 292 3.36 15.73 15.33
N PRO A 293 3.80 14.51 15.68
CA PRO A 293 5.21 14.20 15.80
C PRO A 293 5.95 14.39 14.48
N GLU A 294 7.21 14.79 14.58
CA GLU A 294 8.15 14.83 13.47
C GLU A 294 8.46 13.40 12.99
N VAL A 295 8.57 13.23 11.68
CA VAL A 295 9.03 11.97 11.07
C VAL A 295 10.47 11.69 11.51
N ALA A 296 10.72 10.46 11.96
CA ALA A 296 12.04 10.08 12.44
C ALA A 296 13.11 10.21 11.33
N THR A 297 14.31 10.64 11.71
CA THR A 297 15.45 10.76 10.79
C THR A 297 15.77 9.43 10.13
N GLY A 298 16.06 9.45 8.81
CA GLY A 298 16.38 8.25 8.04
C GLY A 298 15.16 7.46 7.53
N GLN A 299 13.93 7.90 7.82
CA GLN A 299 12.71 7.23 7.38
C GLN A 299 12.15 7.84 6.10
N LYS A 300 11.51 7.05 5.23
CA LYS A 300 10.68 7.59 4.14
C LYS A 300 9.23 7.65 4.60
N VAL A 301 8.49 8.60 4.03
CA VAL A 301 7.04 8.69 4.21
C VAL A 301 6.37 8.25 2.92
N ASP A 302 5.62 7.16 3.01
CA ASP A 302 4.70 6.72 1.97
C ASP A 302 3.37 7.44 2.11
N ILE A 303 3.02 8.26 1.12
CA ILE A 303 1.79 9.04 1.10
C ILE A 303 0.54 8.13 1.11
N PHE A 304 0.61 6.93 0.54
CA PHE A 304 -0.54 6.01 0.53
C PHE A 304 -0.93 5.54 1.94
N THR A 305 0.00 5.55 2.88
CA THR A 305 -0.23 5.17 4.28
C THR A 305 -0.33 6.38 5.21
N ALA A 306 0.34 7.49 4.87
CA ALA A 306 0.34 8.72 5.66
C ALA A 306 -0.98 9.51 5.58
N VAL A 307 -1.80 9.28 4.55
CA VAL A 307 -3.11 9.91 4.40
C VAL A 307 -4.21 8.98 4.96
N PRO A 308 -4.90 9.36 6.04
CA PRO A 308 -5.90 8.49 6.65
C PRO A 308 -7.18 8.38 5.81
N CYS A 309 -7.70 7.16 5.70
CA CYS A 309 -8.98 6.88 5.03
C CYS A 309 -10.17 7.39 5.85
N GLY A 310 -11.04 8.21 5.25
CA GLY A 310 -12.32 8.65 5.84
C GLY A 310 -12.19 9.55 7.07
N GLN A 311 -10.98 9.93 7.45
CA GLN A 311 -10.69 10.78 8.59
C GLN A 311 -9.78 11.92 8.17
N THR A 312 -9.83 13.03 8.90
CA THR A 312 -8.92 14.15 8.69
C THR A 312 -7.60 13.89 9.41
N GLY A 313 -6.53 13.79 8.64
CA GLY A 313 -5.16 13.81 9.13
C GLY A 313 -4.61 15.23 9.16
N TYR A 314 -3.67 15.48 10.08
CA TYR A 314 -3.01 16.76 10.24
C TYR A 314 -1.54 16.61 9.90
N GLN A 315 -1.06 17.46 9.01
CA GLN A 315 0.32 17.43 8.57
C GLN A 315 0.92 18.84 8.51
N ALA A 316 2.21 18.92 8.80
CA ALA A 316 2.96 20.16 8.67
C ALA A 316 4.38 19.91 8.14
N TRP A 317 5.01 20.94 7.57
CA TRP A 317 6.38 20.89 7.07
C TRP A 317 7.21 22.07 7.56
N GLU A 318 8.48 21.78 7.86
CA GLU A 318 9.56 22.74 8.09
C GLU A 318 10.30 23.01 6.79
N ASP A 319 10.56 24.27 6.48
CA ASP A 319 11.12 24.70 5.19
C ASP A 319 12.65 24.85 5.17
N GLY A 320 13.33 24.58 6.30
CA GLY A 320 14.79 24.69 6.41
C GLY A 320 15.30 25.68 7.46
N GLY A 321 14.44 26.56 8.00
CA GLY A 321 14.85 27.60 8.97
C GLY A 321 15.21 27.12 10.37
N SER A 322 14.85 25.87 10.71
CA SER A 322 15.05 25.27 12.04
C SER A 322 15.85 23.96 11.96
N ALA A 323 16.57 23.63 13.03
CA ALA A 323 17.24 22.34 13.20
C ALA A 323 16.22 21.21 13.44
N VAL A 324 16.50 20.02 12.93
CA VAL A 324 15.73 18.77 13.10
C VAL A 324 16.68 17.63 13.53
N PRO A 325 16.27 16.67 14.36
CA PRO A 325 14.93 16.52 14.94
C PRO A 325 14.71 17.36 16.19
N THR A 326 13.45 17.67 16.46
CA THR A 326 13.06 18.47 17.64
C THR A 326 12.42 17.60 18.72
N ALA A 327 12.67 17.94 19.98
CA ALA A 327 12.18 17.19 21.13
C ALA A 327 10.67 17.38 21.43
N ALA A 328 9.94 18.23 20.67
CA ALA A 328 8.61 18.70 21.04
C ALA A 328 7.50 18.14 20.13
N SER A 329 6.71 17.21 20.67
CA SER A 329 5.49 16.67 20.04
C SER A 329 4.23 17.51 20.33
N VAL A 330 4.35 18.82 20.57
CA VAL A 330 3.19 19.66 20.91
C VAL A 330 3.22 21.00 20.16
N GLY A 331 2.30 21.20 19.22
CA GLY A 331 1.93 22.52 18.69
C GLY A 331 2.88 23.20 17.70
N THR A 332 3.77 22.44 17.04
CA THR A 332 4.70 22.77 15.92
C THR A 332 4.89 24.26 15.55
N SER A 333 5.28 25.13 16.49
CA SER A 333 5.58 26.54 16.22
C SER A 333 6.75 26.73 15.25
N GLN A 334 7.57 25.68 15.08
CA GLN A 334 8.68 25.64 14.14
C GLN A 334 8.14 25.57 12.71
N ALA A 335 7.07 24.80 12.47
CA ALA A 335 6.65 24.47 11.11
C ALA A 335 6.11 25.71 10.40
N ASP A 336 6.25 25.68 9.09
CA ASP A 336 5.92 26.82 8.23
C ASP A 336 4.81 26.51 7.26
N PHE A 337 4.46 25.26 7.08
CA PHE A 337 3.45 24.88 6.12
C PHE A 337 2.51 23.86 6.74
N PHE A 338 1.24 24.22 6.93
CA PHE A 338 0.24 23.41 7.62
C PHE A 338 -0.94 23.12 6.72
N TYR A 339 -1.37 21.87 6.70
CA TYR A 339 -2.55 21.43 5.97
C TYR A 339 -3.22 20.26 6.66
N THR A 340 -4.51 20.11 6.36
CA THR A 340 -5.22 18.88 6.63
C THR A 340 -5.28 18.04 5.36
N VAL A 341 -5.27 16.73 5.52
CA VAL A 341 -5.45 15.78 4.42
C VAL A 341 -6.48 14.72 4.79
N THR A 342 -7.42 14.45 3.90
CA THR A 342 -8.44 13.40 4.09
C THR A 342 -8.39 12.45 2.91
N GLY A 343 -8.32 11.15 3.16
CA GLY A 343 -8.27 10.13 2.13
C GLY A 343 -9.64 9.51 1.83
N LYS A 344 -9.90 9.21 0.57
CA LYS A 344 -10.91 8.21 0.19
C LYS A 344 -10.18 6.91 -0.14
N CYS A 345 -10.66 5.81 0.42
CA CYS A 345 -10.09 4.49 0.17
C CYS A 345 -11.10 3.61 -0.55
N ALA A 346 -10.59 2.86 -1.53
CA ALA A 346 -11.36 1.92 -2.32
C ALA A 346 -10.43 0.81 -2.85
N PHE A 347 -10.96 -0.06 -3.70
CA PHE A 347 -10.13 -1.01 -4.44
C PHE A 347 -9.07 -0.28 -5.26
N ASN A 348 -7.85 -0.83 -5.29
CA ASN A 348 -6.75 -0.28 -6.05
C ASN A 348 -5.94 -1.41 -6.73
N GLN A 349 -5.11 -1.03 -7.72
CA GLN A 349 -4.34 -1.98 -8.53
C GLN A 349 -2.93 -2.26 -7.97
N ARG A 350 -2.50 -1.64 -6.87
CA ARG A 350 -1.15 -1.83 -6.29
C ARG A 350 -0.99 -3.23 -5.69
N PRO A 351 0.16 -3.90 -5.85
CA PRO A 351 0.38 -5.25 -5.31
C PRO A 351 0.47 -5.33 -3.76
N SER A 352 0.89 -4.25 -3.09
CA SER A 352 1.28 -4.23 -1.66
C SER A 352 0.16 -4.55 -0.66
N GLU A 353 -1.10 -4.56 -1.10
CA GLU A 353 -2.28 -4.62 -0.23
C GLU A 353 -2.97 -6.00 -0.24
N THR A 354 -2.30 -7.01 -0.80
CA THR A 354 -2.87 -8.32 -1.06
C THR A 354 -2.36 -9.36 -0.04
N VAL A 355 -3.27 -10.01 0.69
CA VAL A 355 -2.95 -11.00 1.72
C VAL A 355 -3.62 -12.34 1.38
N LEU A 356 -2.86 -13.44 1.46
CA LEU A 356 -3.38 -14.80 1.37
C LEU A 356 -4.13 -15.16 2.66
N THR A 357 -5.34 -15.69 2.53
CA THR A 357 -6.22 -16.00 3.68
C THR A 357 -6.53 -17.49 3.83
N GLN A 358 -5.68 -18.36 3.25
CA GLN A 358 -5.76 -19.83 3.11
C GLN A 358 -7.07 -20.49 3.56
#